data_AF-A0A4Q7X7C4-F1
#
_entry.id   AF-A0A4Q7X7C4-F1
#
_cell.length_a   1.000
_cell.length_b   1.000
_cell.length_c   1.000
_cell.angle_alpha   90.00
_cell.angle_beta   90.00
_cell.angle_gamma   90.00
#
_symmetry.space_group_name_H-M   'P 1'
#
loop_
_entity.id
_entity.type
_entity.pdbx_description
1 polymer ?
#
loop_
_entity_poly.entity_id
_entity_poly.type
_entity_poly.pdbx_seq_one_letter_code
_entity_poly.pdbx_strand_id
1 'polypeptide(L)' 'MPAAEAFRRRPDRGLDTFLRVRWAVQAGYFAWRIANNVLTGISGPEDNARGLAHARSSFGL' A
#
# COMPACT_ATOMS: atom_id res chain seq x y z
N MET A 1 -30.60 5.86 22.11
CA MET A 1 -29.42 6.04 21.24
C MET A 1 -29.74 5.45 19.87
N PRO A 2 -29.77 6.22 18.77
CA PRO A 2 -30.18 5.72 17.47
C PRO A 2 -29.09 4.81 16.85
N ALA A 3 -29.51 3.66 16.31
CA ALA A 3 -28.63 2.62 15.76
C ALA A 3 -27.67 3.10 14.65
N ALA A 4 -28.01 4.20 13.97
CA ALA A 4 -27.19 4.80 12.91
C ALA A 4 -25.86 5.41 13.42
N GLU A 5 -25.80 5.84 14.68
CA GLU A 5 -24.59 6.43 15.26
C GLU A 5 -23.60 5.37 15.77
N ALA A 6 -24.10 4.17 16.11
CA ALA A 6 -23.29 3.05 16.55
C ALA A 6 -22.44 2.43 15.41
N PHE A 7 -22.85 2.58 14.16
CA PHE A 7 -22.08 2.09 13.00
C PHE A 7 -20.83 2.95 12.72
N ARG A 8 -20.90 4.26 12.99
CA ARG A 8 -19.78 5.21 12.82
C ARG A 8 -18.66 5.09 13.87
N ARG A 9 -18.81 4.22 14.87
CA ARG A 9 -17.94 4.13 16.04
C ARG A 9 -17.38 2.74 16.33
N ARG A 10 -17.40 1.81 15.37
CA ARG A 10 -16.52 0.64 15.51
C ARG A 10 -15.10 1.12 15.22
N PRO A 11 -14.17 1.12 16.19
CA PRO A 11 -12.77 1.28 15.87
C PRO A 11 -12.44 0.14 14.90
N ASP A 12 -11.89 0.45 13.75
CA ASP A 12 -11.51 -0.53 12.74
C ASP A 12 -10.37 -1.37 13.30
N ARG A 13 -10.71 -2.36 14.15
CA ARG A 13 -9.75 -3.20 14.87
C ARG A 13 -8.94 -3.98 13.84
N GLY A 14 -7.80 -3.42 13.46
CA GLY A 14 -6.88 -3.99 12.49
C GLY A 14 -6.72 -3.24 11.17
N LEU A 15 -7.43 -2.13 10.91
CA LEU A 15 -7.26 -1.39 9.66
C LEU A 15 -5.83 -0.86 9.50
N ASP A 16 -5.28 -0.25 10.55
CA ASP A 16 -3.89 0.23 10.53
C ASP A 16 -2.89 -0.90 10.26
N THR A 17 -3.10 -2.06 10.89
CA THR A 17 -2.27 -3.26 10.63
C THR A 17 -2.41 -3.72 9.19
N PHE A 18 -3.63 -3.79 8.68
CA PHE A 18 -3.90 -4.21 7.30
C PHE A 18 -3.27 -3.25 6.28
N LEU A 19 -3.34 -1.94 6.54
CA LEU A 19 -2.68 -0.92 5.72
C LEU A 19 -1.16 -1.11 5.71
N ARG A 20 -0.52 -1.36 6.87
CA ARG A 20 0.92 -1.65 6.94
C ARG A 20 1.30 -2.90 6.14
N VAL A 21 0.52 -3.97 6.25
CA VAL A 21 0.74 -5.22 5.49
C VAL A 21 0.58 -4.97 3.99
N ARG A 22 -0.48 -4.26 3.58
CA ARG A 22 -0.70 -3.86 2.19
C ARG A 22 0.51 -3.14 1.61
N TRP A 23 1.03 -2.14 2.32
CA TRP A 23 2.19 -1.38 1.84
C TRP A 23 3.48 -2.20 1.83
N ALA A 24 3.66 -3.12 2.76
CA ALA A 24 4.82 -4.03 2.76
C ALA A 24 4.82 -4.93 1.53
N VAL A 25 3.66 -5.49 1.19
CA VAL A 25 3.48 -6.30 -0.02
C VAL A 25 3.72 -5.48 -1.29
N GLN A 26 3.21 -4.24 -1.35
CA GLN A 26 3.48 -3.35 -2.49
C GLN A 26 4.96 -3.00 -2.64
N ALA A 27 5.67 -2.73 -1.54
CA ALA A 27 7.11 -2.51 -1.59
C ALA A 27 7.85 -3.72 -2.17
N GLY A 28 7.51 -4.93 -1.71
CA GLY A 28 8.07 -6.17 -2.25
C GLY A 28 7.76 -6.38 -3.73
N TYR A 29 6.52 -6.12 -4.15
CA TYR A 29 6.10 -6.21 -5.55
C TYR A 29 6.92 -5.29 -6.46
N PHE A 30 7.03 -4.00 -6.11
CA PHE A 30 7.80 -3.05 -6.94
C PHE A 30 9.31 -3.33 -6.89
N ALA A 31 9.85 -3.70 -5.74
CA ALA A 31 11.26 -4.09 -5.63
C ALA A 31 11.59 -5.30 -6.53
N TRP A 32 10.72 -6.32 -6.54
CA TRP A 32 10.88 -7.46 -7.45
C TRP A 32 10.81 -7.05 -8.92
N ARG A 33 9.84 -6.20 -9.30
CA ARG A 33 9.73 -5.72 -10.68
C ARG A 33 10.95 -4.92 -11.12
N ILE A 34 11.51 -4.09 -10.24
CA ILE A 34 12.75 -3.34 -10.51
C ILE A 34 13.91 -4.31 -10.71
N ALA A 35 14.10 -5.26 -9.78
CA ALA A 35 15.19 -6.24 -9.84
C ALA A 35 15.15 -7.12 -11.09
N ASN A 36 13.96 -7.35 -11.66
CA ASN A 36 13.75 -8.21 -12.83
C ASN A 36 13.40 -7.41 -14.11
N ASN A 37 13.51 -6.08 -14.09
CA ASN A 37 13.15 -5.20 -15.21
C ASN A 37 11.77 -5.51 -15.83
N VAL A 38 10.75 -5.73 -14.99
CA VAL A 38 9.41 -6.09 -15.43
C VAL A 38 8.64 -4.82 -15.79
N LEU A 39 8.40 -4.61 -17.10
CA LEU A 39 7.78 -3.39 -17.65
C LEU A 39 6.36 -3.61 -18.20
N THR A 40 5.77 -4.79 -18.03
CA THR A 40 4.42 -5.08 -18.52
C THR A 40 3.38 -4.15 -17.87
N GLY A 41 2.56 -3.49 -18.70
CA GLY A 41 1.45 -2.65 -18.23
C GLY A 41 1.85 -1.31 -17.59
N ILE A 42 3.08 -0.84 -17.79
CA ILE A 42 3.56 0.49 -17.37
C ILE A 42 4.25 1.19 -18.53
N SER A 43 4.41 2.53 -18.45
CA SER A 43 5.02 3.31 -19.52
C SER A 43 6.56 3.24 -19.50
N GLY A 44 7.15 2.99 -18.34
CA GLY A 44 8.60 2.89 -18.17
C GLY A 44 9.02 2.47 -16.76
N PRO A 45 10.33 2.23 -16.54
CA PRO A 45 10.86 1.82 -15.24
C PRO A 45 10.60 2.82 -14.10
N GLU A 46 10.42 4.10 -14.44
CA GLU A 46 10.05 5.17 -13.50
C GLU A 46 8.73 4.92 -12.78
N ASP A 47 7.79 4.18 -13.39
CA ASP A 47 6.52 3.84 -12.75
C ASP A 47 6.72 2.84 -11.61
N ASN A 48 7.63 1.88 -11.77
CA ASN A 48 7.99 0.97 -10.69
C ASN A 48 8.71 1.71 -9.55
N ALA A 49 9.62 2.64 -9.88
CA ALA A 49 10.34 3.45 -8.89
C ALA A 49 9.37 4.32 -8.08
N ARG A 50 8.40 4.95 -8.75
CA ARG A 50 7.33 5.74 -8.13
C ARG A 50 6.46 4.89 -7.20
N GLY A 51 6.08 3.70 -7.64
CA GLY A 51 5.33 2.74 -6.83
C GLY A 51 6.08 2.32 -5.56
N LEU A 52 7.38 2.04 -5.67
CA LEU A 52 8.23 1.74 -4.51
C LEU A 52 8.34 2.93 -3.55
N ALA A 53 8.52 4.15 -4.07
CA ALA A 53 8.59 5.36 -3.26
C ALA A 53 7.30 5.57 -2.45
N HIS A 54 6.13 5.45 -3.09
CA HIS A 54 4.84 5.57 -2.41
C HIS A 54 4.67 4.52 -1.29
N ALA A 55 5.10 3.27 -1.54
CA ALA A 55 5.04 2.23 -0.53
C ALA A 55 5.96 2.53 0.67
N ARG A 56 7.17 3.04 0.42
CA ARG A 56 8.13 3.43 1.48
C ARG A 56 7.62 4.57 2.34
N SER A 57 6.96 5.57 1.76
CA SER A 57 6.43 6.71 2.52
C SER A 57 5.41 6.30 3.58
N SER A 58 4.72 5.16 3.41
CA SER A 58 3.82 4.61 4.44
C SER A 58 4.53 4.14 5.72
N PHE A 59 5.84 3.88 5.63
CA PHE A 59 6.70 3.48 6.74
C PHE A 59 7.52 4.66 7.30
N GLY A 60 7.38 5.86 6.74
CA GLY A 60 8.23 7.00 7.08
C GLY A 60 9.67 6.89 6.54
N LEU A 61 9.86 6.17 5.42
CA LEU A 61 11.15 5.88 4.77
C LEU A 61 11.31 6.52 3.38
#